data_AF-A0A382IR80-F1
#
_entry.id   AF-A0A382IR80-F1
#
_cell.length_a   1.000
_cell.length_b   1.000
_cell.length_c   1.000
_cell.angle_alpha   90.00
_cell.angle_beta   90.00
_cell.angle_gamma   90.00
#
_symmetry.space_group_name_H-M   'P 1'
#
loop_
_entity.id
_entity.type
_entity.pdbx_description
1 polymer ?
#
loop_
_entity_poly.entity_id
_entity_poly.type
_entity_poly.pdbx_seq_one_letter_code
_entity_poly.pdbx_strand_id
1 'polypeptide(L)'
;MRSVYYQLFSVAILFTVQISFAGNNKSHSTIHLITTNDLHGQITGQKATFMNPEYPPDILDASAMYHYVSELRKEAESKNEGVLVIDGGNFFQGHPFGMADSGKTMIEWMNQVQYDALVPGSYDFIGGADNLNELAKSAQFPFLIANLETSNYSDKIKPFTIVPVSGIQIGIIGIIPHKLNETVLEQNRKGFSVLPEIETLNHWIPIMKKEGAEVIVVLTSLGIPWDRDEVYAEFLDSLKTGSSSKYDINNALELGYFSEEVDFIISGGVSKGYPAIWYDPHSHVFISQN
;
A
#
# COMPACT_ATOMS: atom_id res chain seq x y z
N MET A 1 -21.08 -37.37 -1.26
CA MET A 1 -20.72 -36.06 -1.83
C MET A 1 -19.76 -35.39 -0.86
N ARG A 2 -18.45 -35.41 -1.15
CA ARG A 2 -17.43 -34.69 -0.38
C ARG A 2 -17.45 -33.25 -0.87
N SER A 3 -17.86 -32.30 -0.05
CA SER A 3 -17.56 -30.88 -0.25
C SER A 3 -16.46 -30.52 0.72
N VAL A 4 -15.33 -30.10 0.16
CA VAL A 4 -14.08 -29.77 0.84
C VAL A 4 -14.20 -28.31 1.29
N TYR A 5 -14.24 -28.10 2.62
CA TYR A 5 -14.12 -26.78 3.21
C TYR A 5 -12.67 -26.32 3.12
N TYR A 6 -12.39 -25.32 2.29
CA TYR A 6 -11.11 -24.62 2.33
C TYR A 6 -11.14 -23.61 3.48
N GLN A 7 -10.33 -23.87 4.50
CA GLN A 7 -10.13 -23.01 5.67
C GLN A 7 -9.28 -21.79 5.26
N LEU A 8 -9.79 -20.58 5.50
CA LEU A 8 -9.02 -19.34 5.37
C LEU A 8 -8.30 -19.06 6.70
N PHE A 9 -6.98 -19.17 6.66
CA PHE A 9 -6.07 -18.74 7.72
C PHE A 9 -5.54 -17.35 7.37
N SER A 10 -5.96 -16.31 8.09
CA SER A 10 -5.23 -15.04 8.14
C SER A 10 -4.30 -15.08 9.35
N VAL A 11 -3.09 -15.58 9.11
CA VAL A 11 -1.94 -15.41 10.00
C VAL A 11 -1.28 -14.10 9.58
N ALA A 12 -0.98 -13.20 10.52
CA ALA A 12 -0.02 -12.14 10.27
C ALA A 12 1.34 -12.81 10.02
N ILE A 13 1.72 -12.95 8.76
CA ILE A 13 2.99 -13.60 8.38
C ILE A 13 4.05 -12.52 8.29
N LEU A 14 5.00 -12.59 9.21
CA LEU A 14 6.24 -11.85 9.15
C LEU A 14 7.11 -12.50 8.05
N PHE A 15 7.31 -11.83 6.92
CA PHE A 15 8.34 -12.24 5.96
C PHE A 15 9.65 -11.56 6.30
N THR A 16 10.67 -12.34 6.67
CA THR A 16 12.05 -11.90 6.67
C THR A 16 12.71 -12.35 5.36
N VAL A 17 12.93 -11.42 4.43
CA VAL A 17 13.72 -11.70 3.21
C VAL A 17 15.20 -11.59 3.58
N GLN A 18 15.94 -12.71 3.50
CA GLN A 18 17.38 -12.74 3.73
C GLN A 18 18.13 -12.71 2.39
N ILE A 19 18.69 -11.55 2.02
CA ILE A 19 19.59 -11.43 0.87
C ILE A 19 21.04 -11.58 1.37
N SER A 20 21.65 -12.74 1.12
CA SER A 20 23.05 -13.00 1.45
C SER A 20 23.95 -12.73 0.25
N PHE A 21 24.71 -11.63 0.30
CA PHE A 21 25.82 -11.39 -0.61
C PHE A 21 27.12 -11.89 0.02
N ALA A 22 27.77 -12.86 -0.62
CA ALA A 22 29.08 -13.35 -0.21
C ALA A 22 30.16 -12.28 -0.48
N GLY A 23 30.63 -11.61 0.57
CA GLY A 23 31.78 -10.72 0.53
C GLY A 23 31.82 -9.75 1.72
N ASN A 24 32.78 -9.99 2.64
CA ASN A 24 33.24 -9.15 3.75
C ASN A 24 32.18 -8.56 4.71
N ASN A 25 32.12 -9.09 5.95
CA ASN A 25 31.45 -8.50 7.13
C ASN A 25 30.25 -7.60 6.80
N LYS A 26 29.23 -8.13 6.13
CA LYS A 26 28.00 -7.38 5.91
C LYS A 26 27.23 -7.38 7.23
N SER A 27 27.13 -6.22 7.88
CA SER A 27 26.09 -6.03 8.89
C SER A 27 24.76 -6.23 8.18
N HIS A 28 23.97 -7.21 8.60
CA HIS A 28 22.61 -7.37 8.12
C HIS A 28 21.76 -6.31 8.79
N SER A 29 21.07 -5.47 8.00
CA SER A 29 20.03 -4.57 8.50
C SER A 29 18.68 -5.26 8.36
N THR A 30 17.92 -5.34 9.44
CA THR A 30 16.54 -5.82 9.42
C THR A 30 15.59 -4.62 9.43
N ILE A 31 14.59 -4.64 8.55
CA ILE A 31 13.50 -3.66 8.52
C ILE A 31 12.19 -4.42 8.65
N HIS A 32 11.40 -4.08 9.66
CA HIS A 32 10.05 -4.57 9.85
C HIS A 32 9.08 -3.70 9.07
N LEU A 33 8.56 -4.23 7.96
CA LEU A 33 7.55 -3.56 7.16
C LEU A 33 6.15 -3.93 7.67
N ILE A 34 5.44 -2.95 8.20
CA ILE A 34 4.04 -3.05 8.57
C ILE A 34 3.22 -2.33 7.50
N THR A 35 2.21 -3.02 6.99
CA THR A 35 1.29 -2.48 5.99
C THR A 35 -0.13 -2.55 6.51
N THR A 36 -0.95 -1.59 6.12
CA THR A 36 -2.41 -1.69 6.21
C THR A 36 -3.00 -1.25 4.88
N ASN A 37 -4.20 -1.68 4.56
CA ASN A 37 -5.00 -1.17 3.45
C ASN A 37 -6.47 -1.46 3.73
N ASP A 38 -7.36 -0.76 3.03
CA ASP A 38 -8.80 -1.01 3.04
C ASP A 38 -9.37 -1.07 4.47
N LEU A 39 -8.85 -0.20 5.36
CA LEU A 39 -9.36 -0.09 6.73
C LEU A 39 -10.83 0.34 6.72
N HIS A 40 -11.26 1.10 5.72
CA HIS A 40 -12.64 1.51 5.51
C HIS A 40 -13.29 2.13 6.76
N GLY A 41 -12.51 2.84 7.58
CA GLY A 41 -12.99 3.45 8.83
C GLY A 41 -13.22 2.47 9.98
N GLN A 42 -12.81 1.20 9.83
CA GLN A 42 -13.03 0.15 10.82
C GLN A 42 -11.76 -0.10 11.66
N ILE A 43 -11.62 0.69 12.72
CA ILE A 43 -10.55 0.52 13.72
C ILE A 43 -11.09 0.16 15.11
N THR A 44 -12.41 0.01 15.25
CA THR A 44 -13.02 -0.50 16.47
C THR A 44 -12.98 -2.03 16.48
N GLY A 45 -12.72 -2.61 17.65
CA GLY A 45 -12.71 -4.06 17.82
C GLY A 45 -14.07 -4.67 17.50
N GLN A 46 -14.06 -5.84 16.85
CA GLN A 46 -15.26 -6.58 16.48
C GLN A 46 -15.06 -8.10 16.60
N LYS A 47 -16.16 -8.83 16.63
CA LYS A 47 -16.16 -10.31 16.63
C LYS A 47 -16.10 -10.85 15.21
N ALA A 48 -15.14 -11.72 14.92
CA ALA A 48 -15.04 -12.41 13.64
C ALA A 48 -15.96 -13.65 13.58
N THR A 49 -17.27 -13.44 13.58
CA THR A 49 -18.28 -14.53 13.51
C THR A 49 -18.18 -15.35 12.23
N PHE A 50 -17.65 -14.78 11.16
CA PHE A 50 -17.36 -15.49 9.91
C PHE A 50 -16.21 -16.51 10.04
N MET A 51 -15.30 -16.35 11.02
CA MET A 51 -14.23 -17.32 11.28
C MET A 51 -14.72 -18.47 12.16
N ASN A 52 -15.45 -18.14 13.22
CA ASN A 52 -16.06 -19.10 14.13
C ASN A 52 -17.37 -18.52 14.67
N PRO A 53 -18.54 -18.99 14.20
CA PRO A 53 -19.82 -18.47 14.65
C PRO A 53 -20.11 -18.73 16.14
N GLU A 54 -19.55 -19.79 16.73
CA GLU A 54 -19.82 -20.20 18.12
C GLU A 54 -18.86 -19.54 19.11
N TYR A 55 -17.58 -19.39 18.73
CA TYR A 55 -16.53 -18.79 19.54
C TYR A 55 -15.71 -17.80 18.70
N PRO A 56 -16.31 -16.67 18.30
CA PRO A 56 -15.64 -15.72 17.43
C PRO A 56 -14.46 -15.06 18.15
N PRO A 57 -13.26 -15.04 17.55
CA PRO A 57 -12.16 -14.26 18.09
C PRO A 57 -12.48 -12.77 17.99
N ASP A 58 -11.90 -11.99 18.90
CA ASP A 58 -11.81 -10.54 18.73
C ASP A 58 -10.79 -10.24 17.63
N ILE A 59 -11.19 -9.41 16.68
CA ILE A 59 -10.33 -8.91 15.60
C ILE A 59 -10.41 -7.41 15.55
N LEU A 60 -9.34 -6.80 15.02
CA LEU A 60 -9.15 -5.36 14.99
C LEU A 60 -9.11 -4.78 16.41
N ASP A 61 -8.52 -3.59 16.54
CA ASP A 61 -8.62 -2.66 17.68
C ASP A 61 -7.48 -1.64 17.49
N ALA A 62 -7.85 -0.36 17.35
CA ALA A 62 -6.94 0.76 17.21
C ALA A 62 -5.83 0.77 18.28
N SER A 63 -6.19 0.45 19.52
CA SER A 63 -5.27 0.42 20.66
C SER A 63 -4.35 -0.79 20.64
N ALA A 64 -4.84 -1.95 20.17
CA ALA A 64 -4.02 -3.14 20.00
C ALA A 64 -2.96 -2.94 18.92
N MET A 65 -3.33 -2.32 17.78
CA MET A 65 -2.36 -1.98 16.74
C MET A 65 -1.32 -0.97 17.23
N TYR A 66 -1.77 0.10 17.91
CA TYR A 66 -0.85 1.07 18.52
C TYR A 66 0.13 0.40 19.48
N HIS A 67 -0.36 -0.48 20.36
CA HIS A 67 0.47 -1.22 21.31
C HIS A 67 1.47 -2.13 20.59
N TYR A 68 1.02 -2.92 19.61
CA TYR A 68 1.87 -3.80 18.82
C TYR A 68 3.01 -3.05 18.13
N VAL A 69 2.70 -1.96 17.40
CA VAL A 69 3.71 -1.16 16.70
C VAL A 69 4.68 -0.51 17.70
N SER A 70 4.17 -0.03 18.83
CA SER A 70 4.99 0.59 19.88
C SER A 70 5.97 -0.39 20.52
N GLU A 71 5.53 -1.61 20.82
CA GLU A 71 6.41 -2.66 21.36
C GLU A 71 7.42 -3.14 20.32
N LEU A 72 6.99 -3.31 19.06
CA LEU A 72 7.90 -3.68 17.97
C LEU A 72 8.99 -2.64 17.76
N ARG A 73 8.67 -1.34 17.82
CA ARG A 73 9.68 -0.29 17.71
C ARG A 73 10.72 -0.34 18.83
N LYS A 74 10.29 -0.57 20.07
CA LYS A 74 11.22 -0.74 21.22
C LYS A 74 12.12 -1.95 21.03
N GLU A 75 11.55 -3.07 20.57
CA GLU A 75 12.31 -4.29 20.30
C GLU A 75 13.32 -4.08 19.15
N ALA A 76 12.87 -3.49 18.05
CA ALA A 76 13.70 -3.20 16.88
C ALA A 76 14.87 -2.26 17.24
N GLU A 77 14.61 -1.20 18.01
CA GLU A 77 15.65 -0.27 18.48
C GLU A 77 16.74 -1.00 19.29
N SER A 78 16.35 -1.92 20.18
CA SER A 78 17.30 -2.71 20.98
C SER A 78 18.22 -3.62 20.14
N LYS A 79 17.82 -3.91 18.90
CA LYS A 79 18.52 -4.77 17.94
C LYS A 79 19.16 -3.99 16.79
N ASN A 80 19.09 -2.66 16.79
CA ASN A 80 19.51 -1.80 15.68
C ASN A 80 18.77 -2.11 14.36
N GLU A 81 17.51 -2.52 14.47
CA GLU A 81 16.57 -2.77 13.38
C GLU A 81 15.63 -1.58 13.22
N GLY A 82 14.90 -1.54 12.11
CA GLY A 82 14.01 -0.43 11.78
C GLY A 82 12.58 -0.89 11.59
N VAL A 83 11.63 0.03 11.73
CA VAL A 83 10.20 -0.24 11.52
C VAL A 83 9.68 0.80 10.54
N LEU A 84 8.98 0.33 9.50
CA LEU A 84 8.31 1.16 8.51
C LEU A 84 6.83 0.81 8.50
N VAL A 85 5.94 1.79 8.61
CA VAL A 85 4.48 1.60 8.67
C VAL A 85 3.83 2.39 7.54
N ILE A 86 3.22 1.72 6.56
CA ILE A 86 2.62 2.37 5.39
C ILE A 86 1.21 1.88 5.11
N ASP A 87 0.38 2.73 4.49
CA ASP A 87 -1.01 2.42 4.16
C ASP A 87 -1.29 2.43 2.65
N GLY A 88 -1.91 1.36 2.15
CA GLY A 88 -2.32 1.12 0.77
C GLY A 88 -3.66 1.76 0.37
N GLY A 89 -4.24 2.62 1.20
CA GLY A 89 -5.41 3.43 0.88
C GLY A 89 -6.75 2.85 1.32
N ASN A 90 -7.83 3.55 0.96
CA ASN A 90 -9.22 3.27 1.35
C ASN A 90 -9.39 3.24 2.88
N PHE A 91 -8.85 4.25 3.55
CA PHE A 91 -8.66 4.19 5.01
C PHE A 91 -9.89 4.59 5.82
N PHE A 92 -10.80 5.44 5.30
CA PHE A 92 -11.90 6.00 6.10
C PHE A 92 -13.32 5.74 5.58
N GLN A 93 -13.51 5.55 4.29
CA GLN A 93 -14.85 5.40 3.71
C GLN A 93 -15.35 3.96 3.86
N GLY A 94 -16.57 3.77 4.39
CA GLY A 94 -17.23 2.46 4.49
C GLY A 94 -17.96 2.28 5.82
N HIS A 95 -17.22 2.24 6.91
CA HIS A 95 -17.76 2.13 8.26
C HIS A 95 -18.22 3.50 8.80
N PRO A 96 -19.36 3.58 9.52
CA PRO A 96 -19.87 4.85 10.06
C PRO A 96 -18.86 5.62 10.93
N PHE A 97 -17.95 4.92 11.60
CA PHE A 97 -16.92 5.54 12.43
C PHE A 97 -15.99 6.46 11.61
N GLY A 98 -15.42 5.97 10.50
CA GLY A 98 -14.57 6.78 9.62
C GLY A 98 -15.36 7.78 8.77
N MET A 99 -16.62 7.49 8.46
CA MET A 99 -17.47 8.41 7.69
C MET A 99 -18.01 9.59 8.50
N ALA A 100 -18.17 9.45 9.82
CA ALA A 100 -18.81 10.45 10.67
C ALA A 100 -18.11 11.82 10.67
N ASP A 101 -16.79 11.84 10.47
CA ASP A 101 -15.97 13.05 10.43
C ASP A 101 -15.11 13.15 9.17
N SER A 102 -15.49 12.41 8.13
CA SER A 102 -14.78 12.35 6.85
C SER A 102 -13.32 11.91 6.97
N GLY A 103 -12.99 11.06 7.95
CA GLY A 103 -11.68 10.43 8.11
C GLY A 103 -10.72 11.16 9.06
N LYS A 104 -11.16 12.22 9.74
CA LYS A 104 -10.30 12.98 10.67
C LYS A 104 -9.82 12.13 11.83
N THR A 105 -10.71 11.37 12.47
CA THR A 105 -10.36 10.43 13.55
C THR A 105 -9.42 9.33 13.07
N MET A 106 -9.57 8.87 11.81
CA MET A 106 -8.64 7.89 11.23
C MET A 106 -7.23 8.46 11.14
N ILE A 107 -7.07 9.69 10.64
CA ILE A 107 -5.76 10.35 10.56
C ILE A 107 -5.18 10.64 11.95
N GLU A 108 -6.01 11.05 12.91
CA GLU A 108 -5.56 11.22 14.29
C GLU A 108 -4.99 9.92 14.87
N TRP A 109 -5.66 8.79 14.66
CA TRP A 109 -5.16 7.48 15.07
C TRP A 109 -3.88 7.09 14.32
N MET A 110 -3.81 7.28 12.99
CA MET A 110 -2.60 6.99 12.20
C MET A 110 -1.41 7.85 12.63
N ASN A 111 -1.64 9.09 13.04
CA ASN A 111 -0.61 9.95 13.63
C ASN A 111 -0.09 9.35 14.95
N GLN A 112 -0.96 8.82 15.82
CA GLN A 112 -0.53 8.15 17.06
C GLN A 112 0.27 6.88 16.79
N VAL A 113 -0.12 6.09 15.78
CA VAL A 113 0.63 4.91 15.34
C VAL A 113 1.94 5.32 14.62
N GLN A 114 2.07 6.58 14.22
CA GLN A 114 3.21 7.13 13.48
C GLN A 114 3.42 6.40 12.16
N TYR A 115 2.43 6.45 11.28
CA TYR A 115 2.60 6.02 9.90
C TYR A 115 3.69 6.84 9.21
N ASP A 116 4.38 6.24 8.25
CA ASP A 116 5.46 6.84 7.46
C ASP A 116 4.96 7.36 6.10
N ALA A 117 3.93 6.72 5.52
CA ALA A 117 3.31 7.14 4.27
C ALA A 117 1.92 6.51 4.06
N LEU A 118 1.11 7.14 3.23
CA LEU A 118 -0.18 6.63 2.77
C LEU A 118 -0.38 6.95 1.28
N VAL A 119 -0.88 6.00 0.49
CA VAL A 119 -1.43 6.28 -0.84
C VAL A 119 -2.96 6.30 -0.76
N PRO A 120 -3.64 7.37 -1.19
CA PRO A 120 -5.10 7.37 -1.22
C PRO A 120 -5.65 6.34 -2.21
N GLY A 121 -6.66 5.60 -1.80
CA GLY A 121 -7.40 4.68 -2.66
C GLY A 121 -8.59 5.35 -3.34
N SER A 122 -9.26 4.62 -4.23
CA SER A 122 -10.39 5.14 -5.01
C SER A 122 -11.53 5.69 -4.15
N TYR A 123 -11.80 5.05 -3.01
CA TYR A 123 -12.87 5.46 -2.10
C TYR A 123 -12.52 6.74 -1.32
N ASP A 124 -11.23 7.07 -1.17
CA ASP A 124 -10.79 8.26 -0.44
C ASP A 124 -11.10 9.55 -1.22
N PHE A 125 -11.35 9.46 -2.54
CA PHE A 125 -11.77 10.57 -3.39
C PHE A 125 -13.28 10.90 -3.31
N ILE A 126 -14.07 10.10 -2.57
CA ILE A 126 -15.51 10.36 -2.40
C ILE A 126 -15.77 11.69 -1.68
N GLY A 127 -14.94 12.04 -0.71
CA GLY A 127 -14.98 13.34 -0.03
C GLY A 127 -14.51 14.51 -0.89
N GLY A 128 -14.02 14.25 -2.11
CA GLY A 128 -13.45 15.23 -3.02
C GLY A 128 -12.08 15.75 -2.61
N ALA A 129 -11.47 16.55 -3.50
CA ALA A 129 -10.13 17.09 -3.30
C ALA A 129 -9.97 17.97 -2.05
N ASP A 130 -11.03 18.67 -1.60
CA ASP A 130 -10.97 19.50 -0.39
C ASP A 130 -10.79 18.64 0.86
N ASN A 131 -11.57 17.57 1.00
CA ASN A 131 -11.45 16.66 2.12
C ASN A 131 -10.07 16.01 2.13
N LEU A 132 -9.59 15.53 0.97
CA LEU A 132 -8.27 14.92 0.87
C LEU A 132 -7.16 15.90 1.27
N ASN A 133 -7.27 17.17 0.89
CA ASN A 133 -6.37 18.24 1.33
C ASN A 133 -6.43 18.52 2.82
N GLU A 134 -7.61 18.56 3.43
CA GLU A 134 -7.76 18.72 4.88
C GLU A 134 -7.11 17.57 5.64
N LEU A 135 -7.37 16.33 5.22
CA LEU A 135 -6.79 15.13 5.83
C LEU A 135 -5.27 15.12 5.69
N ALA A 136 -4.73 15.39 4.50
CA ALA A 136 -3.29 15.47 4.28
C ALA A 136 -2.62 16.56 5.13
N LYS A 137 -3.28 17.70 5.35
CA LYS A 137 -2.77 18.76 6.23
C LYS A 137 -2.74 18.35 7.71
N SER A 138 -3.70 17.53 8.13
CA SER A 138 -3.77 17.00 9.50
C SER A 138 -2.82 15.81 9.75
N ALA A 139 -2.34 15.16 8.69
CA ALA A 139 -1.42 14.04 8.78
C ALA A 139 0.01 14.51 9.13
N GLN A 140 0.65 13.75 10.03
CA GLN A 140 2.07 13.92 10.40
C GLN A 140 3.01 13.21 9.40
N PHE A 141 2.45 12.49 8.44
CA PHE A 141 3.11 11.78 7.36
C PHE A 141 2.61 12.28 5.99
N PRO A 142 3.39 12.11 4.92
CA PRO A 142 2.96 12.51 3.58
C PRO A 142 1.90 11.56 3.03
N PHE A 143 0.95 12.14 2.29
CA PHE A 143 0.15 11.37 1.34
C PHE A 143 0.95 11.30 0.04
N LEU A 144 1.02 10.13 -0.58
CA LEU A 144 1.83 9.88 -1.75
C LEU A 144 0.97 9.69 -2.99
N ILE A 145 1.11 10.58 -3.98
CA ILE A 145 0.46 10.48 -5.28
C ILE A 145 1.37 11.08 -6.35
N ALA A 146 2.13 10.25 -7.06
CA ALA A 146 3.11 10.67 -8.07
C ALA A 146 2.50 10.95 -9.43
N ASN A 147 1.41 10.25 -9.77
CA ASN A 147 0.73 10.37 -11.05
C ASN A 147 -0.45 11.34 -11.00
N LEU A 148 -0.41 12.34 -10.12
CA LEU A 148 -1.45 13.37 -10.01
C LEU A 148 -0.98 14.66 -10.66
N GLU A 149 -1.68 15.10 -11.70
CA GLU A 149 -1.45 16.39 -12.34
C GLU A 149 -2.53 17.37 -11.87
N THR A 150 -2.08 18.41 -11.16
CA THR A 150 -2.98 19.32 -10.43
C THR A 150 -2.23 20.55 -9.90
N SER A 151 -2.95 21.66 -9.76
CA SER A 151 -2.47 22.88 -9.08
C SER A 151 -3.06 23.07 -7.68
N ASN A 152 -3.96 22.19 -7.23
CA ASN A 152 -4.91 22.46 -6.15
C ASN A 152 -4.67 21.62 -4.87
N TYR A 153 -3.57 20.89 -4.79
CA TYR A 153 -3.28 20.02 -3.65
C TYR A 153 -2.23 20.59 -2.69
N SER A 154 -2.32 20.17 -1.43
CA SER A 154 -1.41 20.55 -0.36
C SER A 154 0.00 20.05 -0.64
N ASP A 155 0.99 20.78 -0.13
CA ASP A 155 2.40 20.38 -0.02
C ASP A 155 2.65 19.06 0.76
N LYS A 156 1.64 18.61 1.52
CA LYS A 156 1.61 17.31 2.20
C LYS A 156 1.30 16.14 1.28
N ILE A 157 0.75 16.40 0.11
CA ILE A 157 0.60 15.41 -0.96
C ILE A 157 1.84 15.54 -1.84
N LYS A 158 2.64 14.47 -1.85
CA LYS A 158 3.94 14.42 -2.52
C LYS A 158 3.96 13.27 -3.52
N PRO A 159 4.80 13.31 -4.55
CA PRO A 159 4.95 12.15 -5.43
C PRO A 159 5.57 10.95 -4.70
N PHE A 160 6.63 11.22 -3.93
CA PHE A 160 7.36 10.22 -3.18
C PHE A 160 7.92 10.82 -1.87
N THR A 161 8.46 9.96 -1.02
CA THR A 161 9.31 10.33 0.12
C THR A 161 10.50 9.36 0.24
N ILE A 162 11.58 9.79 0.87
CA ILE A 162 12.73 8.93 1.17
C ILE A 162 12.88 8.89 2.69
N VAL A 163 12.73 7.70 3.26
CA VAL A 163 12.76 7.47 4.71
C VAL A 163 14.06 6.74 5.07
N PRO A 164 14.94 7.31 5.91
CA PRO A 164 16.08 6.61 6.44
C PRO A 164 15.63 5.58 7.49
N VAL A 165 15.86 4.28 7.23
CA VAL A 165 15.51 3.20 8.16
C VAL A 165 16.71 2.27 8.32
N SER A 166 17.24 2.14 9.54
CA SER A 166 18.44 1.34 9.84
C SER A 166 19.63 1.63 8.90
N GLY A 167 19.82 2.92 8.55
CA GLY A 167 20.90 3.38 7.68
C GLY A 167 20.68 3.13 6.18
N ILE A 168 19.50 2.61 5.79
CA ILE A 168 19.10 2.40 4.39
C ILE A 168 18.09 3.49 3.99
N GLN A 169 18.31 4.12 2.85
CA GLN A 169 17.40 5.12 2.28
C GLN A 169 16.26 4.45 1.49
N ILE A 170 15.09 4.28 2.12
CA ILE A 170 13.92 3.67 1.47
C ILE A 170 13.12 4.75 0.73
N GLY A 171 13.13 4.72 -0.59
CA GLY A 171 12.30 5.57 -1.43
C GLY A 171 10.91 4.97 -1.63
N ILE A 172 9.87 5.67 -1.20
CA ILE A 172 8.47 5.24 -1.30
C ILE A 172 7.75 6.17 -2.28
N ILE A 173 7.24 5.63 -3.38
CA ILE A 173 6.48 6.37 -4.40
C ILE A 173 5.01 5.94 -4.39
N GLY A 174 4.10 6.91 -4.39
CA GLY A 174 2.66 6.63 -4.40
C GLY A 174 2.11 6.59 -5.81
N ILE A 175 1.38 5.53 -6.17
CA ILE A 175 0.70 5.40 -7.47
C ILE A 175 -0.76 5.08 -7.25
N ILE A 176 -1.65 5.91 -7.78
CA ILE A 176 -3.10 5.64 -7.79
C ILE A 176 -3.54 5.13 -9.17
N PRO A 177 -4.62 4.34 -9.29
CA PRO A 177 -5.07 3.85 -10.60
C PRO A 177 -5.44 4.99 -11.54
N HIS A 178 -4.90 5.02 -12.76
CA HIS A 178 -5.25 6.05 -13.77
C HIS A 178 -6.74 6.02 -14.15
N LYS A 179 -7.38 4.85 -14.00
CA LYS A 179 -8.82 4.64 -14.20
C LYS A 179 -9.69 5.47 -13.26
N LEU A 180 -9.12 6.06 -12.22
CA LEU A 180 -9.81 7.08 -11.42
C LEU A 180 -10.31 8.26 -12.25
N ASN A 181 -9.71 8.51 -13.41
CA ASN A 181 -10.22 9.49 -14.36
C ASN A 181 -11.64 9.17 -14.89
N GLU A 182 -12.07 7.92 -14.80
CA GLU A 182 -13.38 7.45 -15.26
C GLU A 182 -14.32 7.17 -14.09
N THR A 183 -13.79 6.70 -12.96
CA THR A 183 -14.59 6.26 -11.82
C THR A 183 -14.92 7.37 -10.82
N VAL A 184 -14.09 8.40 -10.72
CA VAL A 184 -14.33 9.54 -9.82
C VAL A 184 -15.18 10.59 -10.54
N LEU A 185 -16.26 11.02 -9.89
CA LEU A 185 -17.14 12.06 -10.43
C LEU A 185 -16.34 13.35 -10.71
N GLU A 186 -16.59 13.97 -11.86
CA GLU A 186 -15.91 15.20 -12.28
C GLU A 186 -15.94 16.31 -11.21
N GLN A 187 -17.09 16.46 -10.54
CA GLN A 187 -17.28 17.43 -9.46
C GLN A 187 -16.33 17.20 -8.26
N ASN A 188 -15.90 15.96 -8.04
CA ASN A 188 -14.98 15.60 -6.97
C ASN A 188 -13.50 15.73 -7.39
N ARG A 189 -13.21 15.72 -8.71
CA ARG A 189 -11.86 15.85 -9.24
C ARG A 189 -11.28 17.26 -9.17
N LYS A 190 -12.12 18.30 -9.20
CA LYS A 190 -11.67 19.71 -9.15
C LYS A 190 -10.50 20.02 -10.10
N GLY A 191 -10.52 19.43 -11.29
CA GLY A 191 -9.51 19.64 -12.33
C GLY A 191 -8.17 18.92 -12.13
N PHE A 192 -8.10 17.87 -11.31
CA PHE A 192 -6.96 16.95 -11.37
C PHE A 192 -7.14 15.91 -12.47
N SER A 193 -6.02 15.52 -13.08
CA SER A 193 -5.89 14.38 -13.99
C SER A 193 -4.94 13.36 -13.35
N VAL A 194 -5.21 12.08 -13.60
CA VAL A 194 -4.30 11.00 -13.20
C VAL A 194 -3.53 10.52 -14.42
N LEU A 195 -2.20 10.56 -14.35
CA LEU A 195 -1.30 10.13 -15.42
C LEU A 195 -1.12 8.60 -15.43
N PRO A 196 -0.73 7.99 -16.56
CA PRO A 196 -0.41 6.57 -16.64
C PRO A 196 0.68 6.16 -15.63
N GLU A 197 0.52 4.99 -15.03
CA GLU A 197 1.34 4.50 -13.91
C GLU A 197 2.79 4.27 -14.35
N ILE A 198 3.02 3.55 -15.44
CA ILE A 198 4.36 3.17 -15.90
C ILE A 198 5.16 4.38 -16.38
N GLU A 199 4.52 5.33 -17.05
CA GLU A 199 5.20 6.58 -17.45
C GLU A 199 5.60 7.41 -16.23
N THR A 200 4.76 7.44 -15.20
CA THR A 200 5.05 8.10 -13.93
C THR A 200 6.23 7.44 -13.22
N LEU A 201 6.26 6.10 -13.13
CA LEU A 201 7.38 5.37 -12.53
C LEU A 201 8.70 5.64 -13.27
N ASN A 202 8.68 5.57 -14.60
CA ASN A 202 9.87 5.85 -15.43
C ASN A 202 10.40 7.28 -15.26
N HIS A 203 9.54 8.24 -14.92
CA HIS A 203 9.96 9.61 -14.63
C HIS A 203 10.58 9.75 -13.24
N TRP A 204 9.92 9.24 -12.20
CA TRP A 204 10.28 9.53 -10.82
C TRP A 204 11.37 8.61 -10.24
N ILE A 205 11.45 7.34 -10.65
CA ILE A 205 12.44 6.40 -10.11
C ILE A 205 13.88 6.90 -10.31
N PRO A 206 14.29 7.40 -11.51
CA PRO A 206 15.62 7.96 -11.69
C PRO A 206 15.90 9.17 -10.78
N ILE A 207 14.88 9.99 -10.50
CA ILE A 207 14.98 11.15 -9.60
C ILE A 207 15.20 10.67 -8.16
N MET A 208 14.40 9.72 -7.70
CA MET A 208 14.52 9.13 -6.35
C MET A 208 15.90 8.51 -6.13
N LYS A 209 16.41 7.75 -7.11
CA LYS A 209 17.76 7.16 -7.06
C LYS A 209 18.84 8.23 -6.98
N LYS A 210 18.70 9.32 -7.73
CA LYS A 210 19.62 10.47 -7.67
C LYS A 210 19.57 11.19 -6.31
N GLU A 211 18.41 11.21 -5.67
CA GLU A 211 18.22 11.74 -4.31
C GLU A 211 18.68 10.76 -3.20
N GLY A 212 19.18 9.58 -3.60
CA GLY A 212 19.84 8.64 -2.71
C GLY A 212 18.97 7.48 -2.25
N ALA A 213 17.80 7.25 -2.86
CA ALA A 213 17.02 6.04 -2.58
C ALA A 213 17.79 4.78 -2.99
N GLU A 214 17.96 3.85 -2.04
CA GLU A 214 18.65 2.58 -2.21
C GLU A 214 17.69 1.41 -2.44
N VAL A 215 16.48 1.51 -1.85
CA VAL A 215 15.38 0.57 -2.04
C VAL A 215 14.17 1.36 -2.55
N ILE A 216 13.54 0.88 -3.61
CA ILE A 216 12.37 1.50 -4.24
C ILE A 216 11.12 0.69 -3.91
N VAL A 217 10.20 1.33 -3.19
CA VAL A 217 8.89 0.81 -2.82
C VAL A 217 7.82 1.60 -3.56
N VAL A 218 7.01 0.91 -4.36
CA VAL A 218 5.77 1.46 -4.90
C VAL A 218 4.64 1.16 -3.92
N LEU A 219 3.97 2.20 -3.46
CA LEU A 219 2.77 2.12 -2.63
C LEU A 219 1.55 2.44 -3.50
N THR A 220 0.62 1.50 -3.63
CA THR A 220 -0.53 1.66 -4.54
C THR A 220 -1.84 1.12 -3.97
N SER A 221 -2.97 1.50 -4.58
CA SER A 221 -4.31 0.98 -4.30
C SER A 221 -4.92 0.27 -5.53
N LEU A 222 -4.08 -0.38 -6.35
CA LEU A 222 -4.49 -1.08 -7.58
C LEU A 222 -5.12 -2.46 -7.33
N GLY A 223 -4.89 -3.05 -6.16
CA GLY A 223 -5.38 -4.37 -5.78
C GLY A 223 -4.52 -5.51 -6.31
N ILE A 224 -4.47 -6.61 -5.55
CA ILE A 224 -4.03 -7.92 -6.04
C ILE A 224 -5.26 -8.80 -6.35
N PRO A 225 -5.38 -9.35 -7.58
CA PRO A 225 -6.53 -10.14 -7.99
C PRO A 225 -6.64 -11.45 -7.20
N TRP A 226 -7.87 -11.94 -7.02
CA TRP A 226 -8.16 -13.11 -6.19
C TRP A 226 -7.43 -14.37 -6.65
N ASP A 227 -7.49 -14.63 -7.96
CA ASP A 227 -6.91 -15.79 -8.64
C ASP A 227 -5.62 -15.35 -9.35
N ARG A 228 -4.60 -15.02 -8.55
CA ARG A 228 -3.34 -14.37 -9.00
C ARG A 228 -2.69 -15.06 -10.19
N ASP A 229 -2.55 -16.39 -10.13
CA ASP A 229 -1.87 -17.17 -11.17
C ASP A 229 -2.65 -17.16 -12.49
N GLU A 230 -3.98 -17.30 -12.43
CA GLU A 230 -4.84 -17.32 -13.62
C GLU A 230 -4.88 -15.93 -14.28
N VAL A 231 -5.14 -14.89 -13.49
CA VAL A 231 -5.18 -13.51 -13.99
C VAL A 231 -3.83 -13.09 -14.58
N TYR A 232 -2.71 -13.47 -13.95
CA TYR A 232 -1.39 -13.17 -14.48
C TYR A 232 -1.09 -13.93 -15.77
N ALA A 233 -1.47 -15.21 -15.87
CA ALA A 233 -1.32 -15.98 -17.11
C ALA A 233 -2.15 -15.40 -18.27
N GLU A 234 -3.39 -15.01 -18.01
CA GLU A 234 -4.26 -14.34 -18.97
C GLU A 234 -3.67 -13.00 -19.43
N PHE A 235 -3.11 -12.23 -18.50
CA PHE A 235 -2.38 -10.99 -18.81
C PHE A 235 -1.16 -11.25 -19.73
N LEU A 236 -0.37 -12.30 -19.47
CA LEU A 236 0.75 -12.63 -20.35
C LEU A 236 0.28 -13.03 -21.76
N ASP A 237 -0.87 -13.68 -21.88
CA ASP A 237 -1.46 -14.00 -23.17
C ASP A 237 -2.02 -12.76 -23.87
N SER A 238 -2.67 -11.84 -23.14
CA SER A 238 -3.18 -10.59 -23.69
C SER A 238 -2.06 -9.64 -24.16
N LEU A 239 -0.87 -9.70 -23.56
CA LEU A 239 0.32 -9.01 -24.06
C LEU A 239 0.76 -9.54 -25.43
N LYS A 240 0.67 -10.86 -25.66
CA LYS A 240 1.04 -11.48 -26.95
C LYS A 240 0.06 -11.11 -28.05
N THR A 241 -1.22 -10.96 -27.72
CA THR A 241 -2.26 -10.57 -28.68
C THR A 241 -2.33 -9.06 -28.90
N GLY A 242 -1.61 -8.27 -28.10
CA GLY A 242 -1.65 -6.80 -28.11
C GLY A 242 -2.93 -6.21 -27.50
N SER A 243 -3.68 -7.01 -26.74
CA SER A 243 -4.92 -6.57 -26.08
C SER A 243 -4.66 -5.87 -24.75
N SER A 244 -3.51 -6.12 -24.11
CA SER A 244 -3.03 -5.36 -22.95
C SER A 244 -1.73 -4.64 -23.26
N SER A 245 -1.46 -3.56 -22.53
CA SER A 245 -0.23 -2.78 -22.69
C SER A 245 0.14 -2.07 -21.39
N LYS A 246 1.35 -1.49 -21.34
CA LYS A 246 1.82 -0.66 -20.21
C LYS A 246 0.97 0.60 -19.92
N TYR A 247 0.00 0.90 -20.80
CA TYR A 247 -0.90 2.05 -20.70
C TYR A 247 -2.25 1.70 -20.07
N ASP A 248 -2.55 0.41 -19.85
CA ASP A 248 -3.81 -0.05 -19.29
C ASP A 248 -3.53 -1.08 -18.19
N ILE A 249 -3.11 -0.58 -17.03
CA ILE A 249 -2.82 -1.38 -15.84
C ILE A 249 -4.11 -1.58 -15.05
N ASN A 250 -4.46 -2.83 -14.76
CA ASN A 250 -5.68 -3.18 -14.04
C ASN A 250 -5.45 -3.52 -12.57
N ASN A 251 -4.26 -4.01 -12.23
CA ASN A 251 -3.94 -4.50 -10.90
C ASN A 251 -2.43 -4.42 -10.63
N ALA A 252 -2.03 -4.68 -9.38
CA ALA A 252 -0.65 -4.59 -8.94
C ALA A 252 0.29 -5.61 -9.61
N LEU A 253 -0.20 -6.77 -10.06
CA LEU A 253 0.63 -7.76 -10.76
C LEU A 253 1.03 -7.27 -12.15
N GLU A 254 0.07 -6.69 -12.88
CA GLU A 254 0.32 -6.05 -14.18
C GLU A 254 1.27 -4.85 -14.04
N LEU A 255 1.10 -4.04 -12.99
CA LEU A 255 2.06 -2.98 -12.68
C LEU A 255 3.47 -3.54 -12.46
N GLY A 256 3.55 -4.63 -11.69
CA GLY A 256 4.80 -5.30 -11.37
C GLY A 256 5.55 -5.78 -12.59
N TYR A 257 4.87 -6.38 -13.56
CA TYR A 257 5.48 -6.86 -14.80
C TYR A 257 6.31 -5.79 -15.52
N PHE A 258 5.85 -4.53 -15.51
CA PHE A 258 6.50 -3.41 -16.20
C PHE A 258 7.46 -2.59 -15.31
N SER A 259 7.74 -3.03 -14.07
CA SER A 259 8.46 -2.25 -13.05
C SER A 259 9.88 -2.78 -12.76
N GLU A 260 10.75 -2.84 -13.77
CA GLU A 260 12.11 -3.46 -13.69
C GLU A 260 13.09 -2.80 -12.68
N GLU A 261 12.79 -1.58 -12.21
CA GLU A 261 13.64 -0.84 -11.26
C GLU A 261 13.03 -0.72 -9.85
N VAL A 262 11.95 -1.45 -9.59
CA VAL A 262 11.22 -1.45 -8.31
C VAL A 262 11.55 -2.72 -7.53
N ASP A 263 11.85 -2.58 -6.24
CA ASP A 263 12.13 -3.72 -5.37
C ASP A 263 10.84 -4.32 -4.79
N PHE A 264 9.92 -3.46 -4.35
CA PHE A 264 8.65 -3.86 -3.74
C PHE A 264 7.46 -3.07 -4.26
N ILE A 265 6.34 -3.74 -4.50
CA ILE A 265 5.02 -3.14 -4.66
C ILE A 265 4.17 -3.57 -3.47
N ILE A 266 3.72 -2.57 -2.69
CA ILE A 266 2.78 -2.75 -1.60
C ILE A 266 1.45 -2.18 -2.06
N SER A 267 0.46 -3.06 -2.18
CA SER A 267 -0.86 -2.72 -2.73
C SER A 267 -1.94 -2.80 -1.65
N GLY A 268 -2.91 -1.89 -1.73
CA GLY A 268 -4.28 -2.05 -1.22
C GLY A 268 -5.28 -2.07 -2.38
N GLY A 269 -6.57 -1.86 -2.10
CA GLY A 269 -7.62 -1.67 -3.10
C GLY A 269 -8.51 -2.90 -3.32
N VAL A 270 -8.09 -4.06 -2.83
CA VAL A 270 -8.90 -5.28 -2.77
C VAL A 270 -8.80 -5.79 -1.34
N SER A 271 -9.92 -5.83 -0.60
CA SER A 271 -9.96 -6.24 0.82
C SER A 271 -9.73 -7.75 1.02
N LYS A 272 -8.59 -8.25 0.56
CA LYS A 272 -8.14 -9.65 0.66
C LYS A 272 -6.64 -9.67 0.93
N GLY A 273 -6.28 -10.23 2.09
CA GLY A 273 -4.89 -10.51 2.42
C GLY A 273 -4.35 -11.76 1.77
N TYR A 274 -3.09 -11.70 1.36
CA TYR A 274 -2.36 -12.85 0.82
C TYR A 274 -1.24 -13.27 1.75
N PRO A 275 -1.23 -14.53 2.23
CA PRO A 275 -0.18 -15.01 3.12
C PRO A 275 1.19 -15.17 2.46
N ALA A 276 1.25 -15.12 1.12
CA ALA A 276 2.49 -15.27 0.36
C ALA A 276 2.70 -14.06 -0.55
N ILE A 277 3.87 -13.45 -0.43
CA ILE A 277 4.33 -12.41 -1.37
C ILE A 277 4.43 -13.02 -2.76
N TRP A 278 3.96 -12.29 -3.76
CA TRP A 278 4.12 -12.63 -5.16
C TRP A 278 5.48 -12.15 -5.65
N TYR A 279 6.16 -12.97 -6.45
CA TYR A 279 7.41 -12.59 -7.11
C TYR A 279 7.19 -12.59 -8.61
N ASP A 280 7.41 -11.44 -9.24
CA ASP A 280 7.31 -11.32 -10.69
C ASP A 280 8.58 -11.88 -11.36
N PRO A 281 8.49 -12.91 -12.22
CA PRO A 281 9.66 -13.49 -12.85
C PRO A 281 10.27 -12.64 -13.97
N HIS A 282 9.56 -11.62 -14.47
CA HIS A 282 10.01 -10.75 -15.54
C HIS A 282 10.78 -9.54 -14.99
N SER A 283 10.19 -8.78 -14.07
CA SER A 283 10.79 -7.58 -13.48
C SER A 283 11.54 -7.83 -12.17
N HIS A 284 11.37 -9.02 -11.57
CA HIS A 284 11.95 -9.40 -10.28
C HIS A 284 11.42 -8.62 -9.07
N VAL A 285 10.32 -7.87 -9.22
CA VAL A 285 9.68 -7.15 -8.12
C VAL A 285 8.90 -8.09 -7.20
N PHE A 286 8.93 -7.78 -5.90
CA PHE A 286 8.10 -8.45 -4.90
C PHE A 286 6.80 -7.68 -4.70
N ILE A 287 5.65 -8.35 -4.74
CA ILE A 287 4.32 -7.73 -4.70
C ILE A 287 3.53 -8.31 -3.52
N SER A 288 3.01 -7.44 -2.66
CA SER A 288 2.30 -7.82 -1.44
C SER A 288 1.05 -6.98 -1.23
N GLN A 289 0.03 -7.60 -0.63
CA GLN A 289 -1.19 -6.99 -0.12
C GLN A 289 -1.67 -7.81 1.07
N ASN A 290 -2.09 -7.14 2.14
CA ASN A 290 -2.57 -7.78 3.36
C ASN A 290 -4.08 -7.58 3.60
#